data_AF-A0A0V1M950-F1
#
_entry.id   AF-A0A0V1M950-F1
#
_cell.length_a   1.000
_cell.length_b   1.000
_cell.length_c   1.000
_cell.angle_alpha   90.00
_cell.angle_beta   90.00
_cell.angle_gamma   90.00
#
_symmetry.space_group_name_H-M   'P 1'
#
loop_
_entity.id
_entity.type
_entity.pdbx_description
1 polymer ?
#
loop_
_entity_poly.entity_id
_entity_poly.type
_entity_poly.pdbx_seq_one_letter_code
_entity_poly.pdbx_strand_id
1 'polypeptide(L)'
;LCSFDYQIIKKNLILDKLQKYKLDCHLYYTMYMSCLKFSKMDEVAREELLKLDAEKKEKSMELQRLNSELQSRGFKLGDSYVDDNDYPRSDIDIPVVLNIVRRIRCLQTELTELNDKISEGLNDIHRKFMTRCNSETNVFAIVDEVLPNSTGEVMGLKKYDKLLSIGELKVEDFESCDKIIELLRNAHNLKIVIERDDQLLDLYFTGTGPEVDNDLGLMLQLVKCSPETTPMESP
;
A
#
# COMPACT_ATOMS: atom_id res chain seq x y z
N LEU A 1 -18.12 20.40 -22.66
CA LEU A 1 -17.45 21.36 -21.76
C LEU A 1 -17.17 20.75 -20.37
N CYS A 2 -17.99 19.83 -19.83
CA CYS A 2 -17.79 19.26 -18.48
C CYS A 2 -16.79 18.08 -18.35
N SER A 3 -15.52 18.23 -18.75
CA SER A 3 -14.48 17.25 -18.36
C SER A 3 -13.14 17.92 -18.02
N PHE A 4 -12.81 19.04 -18.69
CA PHE A 4 -11.65 19.86 -18.34
C PHE A 4 -11.88 20.71 -17.08
N ASP A 5 -13.11 21.17 -16.84
CA ASP A 5 -13.41 22.02 -15.67
C ASP A 5 -13.31 21.26 -14.34
N TYR A 6 -13.58 19.95 -14.31
CA TYR A 6 -13.49 19.14 -13.08
C TYR A 6 -12.03 18.89 -12.64
N GLN A 7 -11.12 18.77 -13.61
CA GLN A 7 -9.67 18.65 -13.38
C GLN A 7 -9.08 19.99 -12.90
N ILE A 8 -9.50 21.12 -13.49
CA ILE A 8 -9.02 22.47 -13.11
C ILE A 8 -9.56 22.87 -11.73
N ILE A 9 -10.83 22.59 -11.42
CA ILE A 9 -11.43 22.88 -10.11
C ILE A 9 -10.78 22.04 -9.00
N LYS A 10 -10.47 20.75 -9.23
CA LYS A 10 -9.68 19.95 -8.27
C LYS A 10 -8.26 20.50 -8.11
N LYS A 11 -7.59 20.89 -9.20
CA LYS A 11 -6.23 21.44 -9.16
C LYS A 11 -6.19 22.75 -8.35
N ASN A 12 -7.16 23.64 -8.55
CA ASN A 12 -7.23 24.92 -7.82
C ASN A 12 -7.69 24.77 -6.37
N LEU A 13 -8.62 23.86 -6.07
CA LEU A 13 -9.04 23.57 -4.68
C LEU A 13 -7.94 22.88 -3.86
N ILE A 14 -7.06 22.13 -4.53
CA ILE A 14 -5.87 21.52 -3.93
C ILE A 14 -4.77 22.56 -3.75
N LEU A 15 -4.54 23.45 -4.73
CA LEU A 15 -3.56 24.55 -4.61
C LEU A 15 -3.94 25.56 -3.50
N ASP A 16 -5.22 25.90 -3.34
CA ASP A 16 -5.70 26.77 -2.25
C ASP A 16 -5.53 26.11 -0.87
N LYS A 17 -5.68 24.78 -0.77
CA LYS A 17 -5.41 24.03 0.45
C LYS A 17 -3.90 23.88 0.75
N LEU A 18 -3.06 23.91 -0.29
CA LEU A 18 -1.59 23.84 -0.19
C LEU A 18 -0.95 25.18 0.21
N GLN A 19 -1.60 26.33 -0.03
CA GLN A 19 -1.14 27.60 0.55
C GLN A 19 -1.37 27.71 2.06
N LYS A 20 -2.35 26.97 2.60
CA LYS A 20 -2.71 26.99 4.02
C LYS A 20 -1.80 26.12 4.90
N TYR A 21 -1.18 25.10 4.31
CA TYR A 21 -0.23 24.23 4.99
C TYR A 21 1.08 24.25 4.23
N LYS A 22 2.06 24.96 4.80
CA LYS A 22 3.43 25.14 4.31
C LYS A 22 4.20 23.81 4.32
N LEU A 23 3.70 22.78 3.63
CA LEU A 23 4.35 21.48 3.50
C LEU A 23 5.35 21.55 2.35
N ASP A 24 6.59 21.16 2.66
CA ASP A 24 7.72 21.14 1.75
C ASP A 24 7.40 20.43 0.43
N CYS A 25 7.65 21.13 -0.68
CA CYS A 25 7.50 20.65 -2.06
C CYS A 25 8.24 19.33 -2.33
N HIS A 26 9.21 18.96 -1.50
CA HIS A 26 10.02 17.75 -1.64
C HIS A 26 9.21 16.47 -1.31
N LEU A 27 8.38 16.48 -0.26
CA LEU A 27 7.46 15.37 0.07
C LEU A 27 6.40 15.18 -1.01
N TYR A 28 5.97 16.27 -1.66
CA TYR A 28 5.01 16.19 -2.76
C TYR A 28 5.64 15.58 -4.02
N TYR A 29 6.89 15.95 -4.33
CA TYR A 29 7.61 15.42 -5.49
C TYR A 29 8.02 13.97 -5.29
N THR A 30 8.44 13.55 -4.10
CA THR A 30 8.75 12.15 -3.81
C THR A 30 7.48 11.28 -3.79
N MET A 31 6.36 11.79 -3.28
CA MET A 31 5.05 11.10 -3.34
C MET A 31 4.48 11.04 -4.77
N TYR A 32 4.72 12.06 -5.59
CA TYR A 32 4.30 12.10 -7.00
C TYR A 32 5.21 11.24 -7.90
N MET A 33 6.51 11.16 -7.60
CA MET A 33 7.49 10.35 -8.34
C MET A 33 7.46 8.87 -7.95
N SER A 34 7.14 8.53 -6.70
CA SER A 34 6.87 7.14 -6.30
C SER A 34 5.62 6.58 -6.98
N CYS A 35 4.66 7.45 -7.33
CA CYS A 35 3.46 7.09 -8.09
C CYS A 35 3.73 6.86 -9.60
N LEU A 36 4.87 7.31 -10.15
CA LEU A 36 5.19 7.26 -11.59
C LEU A 36 5.98 6.01 -12.03
N LYS A 37 6.47 5.17 -11.11
CA LYS A 37 7.16 3.90 -11.42
C LYS A 37 6.27 2.68 -11.15
N PHE A 38 5.08 2.66 -11.75
CA PHE A 38 4.23 1.46 -11.74
C PHE A 38 4.46 0.63 -13.00
N SER A 39 5.09 -0.53 -12.82
CA SER A 39 5.39 -1.47 -13.90
C SER A 39 4.10 -2.03 -14.52
N LYS A 40 4.15 -2.41 -15.79
CA LYS A 40 3.05 -2.97 -16.62
C LYS A 40 2.09 -3.97 -15.95
N MET A 41 2.51 -4.66 -14.90
CA MET A 41 1.69 -5.63 -14.16
C MET A 41 0.64 -4.95 -13.24
N ASP A 42 0.90 -3.72 -12.82
CA ASP A 42 -0.06 -2.89 -12.08
C ASP A 42 -1.06 -2.19 -13.00
N GLU A 43 -0.68 -1.93 -14.25
CA GLU A 43 -1.56 -1.31 -15.24
C GLU A 43 -2.80 -2.18 -15.52
N VAL A 44 -2.64 -3.50 -15.61
CA VAL A 44 -3.75 -4.46 -15.79
C VAL A 44 -4.67 -4.49 -14.57
N ALA A 45 -4.11 -4.60 -13.36
CA ALA A 45 -4.89 -4.59 -12.11
C ALA A 45 -5.64 -3.26 -11.92
N ARG A 46 -5.00 -2.15 -12.28
CA ARG A 46 -5.62 -0.82 -12.29
C ARG A 46 -6.76 -0.73 -13.29
N GLU A 47 -6.58 -1.25 -14.50
CA GLU A 47 -7.63 -1.26 -15.52
C GLU A 47 -8.83 -2.11 -15.08
N GLU A 48 -8.60 -3.27 -14.47
CA GLU A 48 -9.65 -4.13 -13.93
C GLU A 48 -10.43 -3.43 -12.80
N LEU A 49 -9.73 -2.78 -11.86
CA LEU A 49 -10.36 -1.97 -10.81
C LEU A 49 -11.21 -0.83 -11.37
N LEU A 50 -10.75 -0.15 -12.43
CA LEU A 50 -11.52 0.90 -13.10
C LEU A 50 -12.80 0.36 -13.77
N LYS A 51 -12.75 -0.85 -14.32
CA LYS A 51 -13.94 -1.52 -14.89
C LYS A 51 -14.94 -1.87 -13.79
N LEU A 52 -14.47 -2.43 -12.68
CA LEU A 52 -15.31 -2.76 -11.52
C LEU A 52 -15.98 -1.52 -10.93
N ASP A 53 -15.27 -0.38 -10.82
CA ASP A 53 -15.84 0.88 -10.34
C ASP A 53 -16.91 1.44 -11.29
N ALA A 54 -16.69 1.32 -12.60
CA ALA A 54 -17.67 1.71 -13.61
C ALA A 54 -18.94 0.85 -13.52
N GLU A 55 -18.80 -0.48 -13.41
CA GLU A 55 -19.93 -1.41 -13.25
C GLU A 55 -20.70 -1.13 -11.95
N LYS A 56 -19.98 -0.88 -10.84
CA LYS A 56 -20.57 -0.48 -9.56
C LYS A 56 -21.41 0.78 -9.70
N LYS A 57 -20.90 1.78 -10.44
CA LYS A 57 -21.63 3.04 -10.67
C LYS A 57 -22.92 2.80 -11.44
N GLU A 58 -22.90 1.96 -12.47
CA GLU A 58 -24.08 1.60 -13.25
C GLU A 58 -25.15 0.92 -12.39
N LYS A 59 -24.76 -0.13 -11.64
CA LYS A 59 -25.68 -0.85 -10.74
C LYS A 59 -26.19 0.02 -9.60
N SER A 60 -25.37 0.94 -9.08
CA SER A 60 -25.79 1.89 -8.06
C SER A 60 -26.86 2.86 -8.57
N MET A 61 -26.74 3.33 -9.81
CA MET A 61 -27.78 4.14 -10.46
C MET A 61 -29.06 3.34 -10.68
N GLU A 62 -28.97 2.08 -11.11
CA GLU A 62 -30.14 1.20 -11.25
C GLU A 62 -30.85 1.00 -9.89
N LEU A 63 -30.09 0.71 -8.83
CA LEU A 63 -30.61 0.57 -7.48
C LEU A 63 -31.35 1.83 -7.02
N GLN A 64 -30.77 3.01 -7.27
CA GLN A 64 -31.42 4.29 -6.93
C GLN A 64 -32.72 4.49 -7.72
N ARG A 65 -32.73 4.15 -9.01
CA ARG A 65 -33.93 4.22 -9.87
C ARG A 65 -35.04 3.33 -9.32
N LEU A 66 -34.73 2.07 -8.99
CA LEU A 66 -35.71 1.10 -8.47
C LEU A 66 -36.23 1.49 -7.09
N ASN A 67 -35.38 2.02 -6.21
CA ASN A 67 -35.84 2.53 -4.91
C ASN A 67 -36.81 3.71 -5.08
N SER A 68 -36.53 4.62 -6.03
CA SER A 68 -37.42 5.74 -6.33
C SER A 68 -38.75 5.26 -6.92
N GLU A 69 -38.69 4.27 -7.82
CA GLU A 69 -39.88 3.63 -8.39
C GLU A 69 -40.73 2.94 -7.30
N LEU A 70 -40.10 2.21 -6.38
CA LEU A 70 -40.77 1.55 -5.26
C LEU A 70 -41.49 2.56 -4.35
N GLN A 71 -40.80 3.65 -4.00
CA GLN A 71 -41.36 4.73 -3.17
C GLN A 71 -42.54 5.43 -3.85
N SER A 72 -42.45 5.67 -5.17
CA SER A 72 -43.55 6.29 -5.93
C SER A 72 -44.83 5.44 -5.95
N ARG A 73 -44.69 4.12 -5.74
CA ARG A 73 -45.79 3.16 -5.65
C ARG A 73 -46.32 2.99 -4.22
N GLY A 74 -45.87 3.81 -3.27
CA GLY A 74 -46.36 3.78 -1.89
C GLY A 74 -45.82 2.62 -1.05
N PHE A 75 -44.70 2.00 -1.46
CA PHE A 75 -44.05 0.91 -0.74
C PHE A 75 -42.59 1.27 -0.43
N LYS A 76 -42.10 0.87 0.73
CA LYS A 76 -40.69 0.96 1.11
C LYS A 76 -40.14 -0.44 1.39
N LEU A 77 -38.82 -0.59 1.23
CA LEU A 77 -38.16 -1.86 1.49
C LEU A 77 -38.32 -2.23 2.98
N GLY A 78 -38.97 -3.36 3.25
CA GLY A 78 -39.28 -3.83 4.61
C GLY A 78 -40.72 -3.58 5.05
N ASP A 79 -41.53 -2.88 4.26
CA ASP A 79 -42.95 -2.70 4.55
C ASP A 79 -43.72 -4.02 4.47
N SER A 80 -44.85 -4.08 5.18
CA SER A 80 -45.78 -5.22 5.13
C SER A 80 -46.57 -5.24 3.81
N TYR A 81 -46.78 -6.45 3.28
CA TYR A 81 -47.65 -6.71 2.12
C TYR A 81 -49.12 -6.89 2.51
N VAL A 82 -49.40 -7.01 3.80
CA VAL A 82 -50.75 -7.15 4.35
C VAL A 82 -51.18 -5.87 5.06
N ASP A 83 -52.48 -5.63 5.08
CA ASP A 83 -53.13 -4.54 5.81
C ASP A 83 -53.34 -4.89 7.30
N ASP A 84 -53.98 -3.99 8.04
CA ASP A 84 -54.25 -4.16 9.48
C ASP A 84 -55.19 -5.33 9.81
N ASN A 85 -55.90 -5.87 8.81
CA ASN A 85 -56.81 -7.00 8.94
C ASN A 85 -56.18 -8.31 8.44
N ASP A 86 -54.87 -8.32 8.16
CA ASP A 86 -54.11 -9.47 7.63
C ASP A 86 -54.52 -9.90 6.20
N TYR A 87 -55.10 -8.99 5.42
CA TYR A 87 -55.41 -9.22 4.00
C TYR A 87 -54.37 -8.56 3.09
N PRO A 88 -54.12 -9.10 1.87
CA PRO A 88 -53.23 -8.47 0.91
C PRO A 88 -53.67 -7.02 0.63
N ARG A 89 -52.73 -6.09 0.76
CA ARG A 89 -52.98 -4.67 0.53
C ARG A 89 -53.54 -4.43 -0.87
N SER A 90 -54.67 -3.74 -0.93
CA SER A 90 -55.36 -3.41 -2.18
C SER A 90 -54.85 -2.14 -2.86
N ASP A 91 -54.11 -1.31 -2.12
CA ASP A 91 -53.55 -0.05 -2.60
C ASP A 91 -52.23 -0.22 -3.37
N ILE A 92 -51.67 -1.43 -3.39
CA ILE A 92 -50.42 -1.76 -4.09
C ILE A 92 -50.60 -2.94 -5.05
N ASP A 93 -49.87 -2.91 -6.16
CA ASP A 93 -49.71 -4.07 -7.03
C ASP A 93 -48.61 -4.99 -6.46
N ILE A 94 -49.01 -5.92 -5.60
CA ILE A 94 -48.10 -6.83 -4.88
C ILE A 94 -47.15 -7.58 -5.85
N PRO A 95 -47.62 -8.21 -6.95
CA PRO A 95 -46.72 -8.83 -7.92
C PRO A 95 -45.63 -7.91 -8.45
N VAL A 96 -45.97 -6.67 -8.82
CA VAL A 96 -44.99 -5.70 -9.34
C VAL A 96 -44.02 -5.26 -8.25
N VAL A 97 -44.52 -4.94 -7.05
CA VAL A 97 -43.70 -4.57 -5.89
C VAL A 97 -42.71 -5.69 -5.56
N LEU A 98 -43.14 -6.95 -5.52
CA LEU A 98 -42.28 -8.09 -5.24
C LEU A 98 -41.14 -8.22 -6.26
N ASN A 99 -41.43 -8.01 -7.54
CA ASN A 99 -40.40 -8.05 -8.58
C ASN A 99 -39.36 -6.93 -8.40
N ILE A 100 -39.80 -5.71 -8.08
CA ILE A 100 -38.89 -4.59 -7.80
C ILE A 100 -38.04 -4.88 -6.55
N VAL A 101 -38.67 -5.33 -5.46
CA VAL A 101 -37.98 -5.67 -4.20
C VAL A 101 -36.96 -6.78 -4.39
N ARG A 102 -37.29 -7.83 -5.17
CA ARG A 102 -36.34 -8.89 -5.52
C ARG A 102 -35.14 -8.33 -6.28
N ARG A 103 -35.37 -7.49 -7.30
CA ARG A 103 -34.27 -6.88 -8.06
C ARG A 103 -33.40 -5.97 -7.18
N ILE A 104 -33.99 -5.17 -6.31
CA ILE A 104 -33.26 -4.34 -5.32
C ILE A 104 -32.38 -5.23 -4.45
N ARG A 105 -32.90 -6.34 -3.92
CA ARG A 105 -32.11 -7.26 -3.09
C ARG A 105 -30.94 -7.88 -3.86
N CYS A 106 -31.18 -8.32 -5.10
CA CYS A 106 -30.10 -8.81 -5.97
C CYS A 106 -29.02 -7.74 -6.18
N LEU A 107 -29.41 -6.51 -6.53
CA LEU A 107 -28.48 -5.40 -6.72
C LEU A 107 -27.71 -5.05 -5.46
N GLN A 108 -28.32 -5.11 -4.28
CA GLN A 108 -27.64 -4.91 -3.00
C GLN A 108 -26.54 -5.96 -2.79
N THR A 109 -26.84 -7.23 -3.06
CA THR A 109 -25.83 -8.30 -3.00
C THR A 109 -24.73 -8.10 -4.04
N GLU A 110 -25.08 -7.83 -5.30
CA GLU A 110 -24.12 -7.59 -6.39
C GLU A 110 -23.19 -6.41 -6.06
N LEU A 111 -23.70 -5.34 -5.45
CA LEU A 111 -22.90 -4.19 -5.04
C LEU A 111 -21.95 -4.52 -3.88
N THR A 112 -22.38 -5.34 -2.91
CA THR A 112 -21.50 -5.84 -1.85
C THR A 112 -20.36 -6.65 -2.46
N GLU A 113 -20.66 -7.61 -3.34
CA GLU A 113 -19.65 -8.43 -4.03
C GLU A 113 -18.66 -7.58 -4.85
N LEU A 114 -19.15 -6.55 -5.55
CA LEU A 114 -18.29 -5.63 -6.29
C LEU A 114 -17.39 -4.82 -5.36
N ASN A 115 -17.91 -4.34 -4.22
CA ASN A 115 -17.10 -3.63 -3.22
C ASN A 115 -16.02 -4.53 -2.63
N ASP A 116 -16.33 -5.79 -2.36
CA ASP A 116 -15.37 -6.75 -1.82
C ASP A 116 -14.23 -6.99 -2.83
N LYS A 117 -14.54 -7.19 -4.11
CA LYS A 117 -13.54 -7.33 -5.19
C LYS A 117 -12.67 -6.08 -5.35
N ILE A 118 -13.27 -4.89 -5.30
CA ILE A 118 -12.52 -3.63 -5.37
C ILE A 118 -11.59 -3.49 -4.16
N SER A 119 -12.08 -3.79 -2.97
CA SER A 119 -11.31 -3.74 -1.72
C SER A 119 -10.13 -4.73 -1.76
N GLU A 120 -10.36 -5.96 -2.20
CA GLU A 120 -9.33 -6.98 -2.37
C GLU A 120 -8.25 -6.52 -3.36
N GLY A 121 -8.64 -6.03 -4.54
CA GLY A 121 -7.70 -5.53 -5.54
C GLY A 121 -6.88 -4.33 -5.06
N LEU A 122 -7.50 -3.39 -4.33
CA LEU A 122 -6.79 -2.26 -3.72
C LEU A 122 -5.81 -2.73 -2.63
N ASN A 123 -6.23 -3.67 -1.78
CA ASN A 123 -5.38 -4.24 -0.73
C ASN A 123 -4.21 -5.03 -1.32
N ASP A 124 -4.40 -5.70 -2.46
CA ASP A 124 -3.34 -6.37 -3.20
C ASP A 124 -2.29 -5.39 -3.72
N ILE A 125 -2.73 -4.30 -4.35
CA ILE A 125 -1.83 -3.24 -4.83
C ILE A 125 -1.09 -2.62 -3.63
N HIS A 126 -1.81 -2.34 -2.55
CA HIS A 126 -1.24 -1.78 -1.33
C HIS A 126 -0.20 -2.73 -0.70
N ARG A 127 -0.52 -4.02 -0.58
CA ARG A 127 0.41 -5.05 -0.09
C ARG A 127 1.64 -5.15 -0.97
N LYS A 128 1.48 -5.19 -2.29
CA LYS A 128 2.62 -5.22 -3.24
C LYS A 128 3.48 -3.97 -3.14
N PHE A 129 2.88 -2.81 -2.93
CA PHE A 129 3.58 -1.56 -2.68
C PHE A 129 4.34 -1.62 -1.34
N MET A 130 3.68 -2.02 -0.25
CA MET A 130 4.30 -2.14 1.07
C MET A 130 5.46 -3.14 1.10
N THR A 131 5.34 -4.29 0.44
CA THR A 131 6.44 -5.25 0.31
C THR A 131 7.65 -4.65 -0.42
N ARG A 132 7.43 -3.77 -1.41
CA ARG A 132 8.51 -3.09 -2.15
C ARG A 132 9.11 -1.92 -1.36
N CYS A 133 8.29 -1.14 -0.67
CA CYS A 133 8.78 -0.03 0.15
C CYS A 133 9.47 -0.51 1.43
N ASN A 134 9.03 -1.60 2.04
CA ASN A 134 9.71 -2.22 3.18
C ASN A 134 11.07 -2.86 2.81
N SER A 135 11.36 -3.07 1.52
CA SER A 135 12.73 -3.38 1.08
C SER A 135 13.62 -2.16 0.88
N GLU A 136 13.07 -0.94 0.86
CA GLU A 136 13.80 0.30 0.61
C GLU A 136 13.99 1.19 1.86
N THR A 137 13.38 0.88 3.01
CA THR A 137 13.48 1.74 4.22
C THR A 137 13.74 1.00 5.53
N ASN A 138 14.29 -0.21 5.49
CA ASN A 138 14.59 -0.96 6.70
C ASN A 138 16.11 -0.98 6.93
N VAL A 139 16.62 0.15 7.40
CA VAL A 139 18.01 0.27 7.83
C VAL A 139 18.18 -0.52 9.12
N PHE A 140 18.92 -1.63 9.10
CA PHE A 140 19.11 -2.46 10.30
C PHE A 140 20.37 -2.10 11.07
N ALA A 141 21.37 -1.54 10.39
CA ALA A 141 22.63 -1.17 11.00
C ALA A 141 23.20 0.09 10.34
N ILE A 142 23.97 0.84 11.12
CA ILE A 142 24.75 1.98 10.64
C ILE A 142 26.23 1.67 10.90
N VAL A 143 27.08 1.96 9.92
CA VAL A 143 28.53 1.84 10.07
C VAL A 143 29.05 2.97 10.96
N ASP A 144 29.58 2.63 12.14
CA ASP A 144 30.13 3.60 13.09
C ASP A 144 31.62 3.87 12.80
N GLU A 145 32.37 2.83 12.45
CA GLU A 145 33.79 2.95 12.12
C GLU A 145 34.22 1.86 11.13
N VAL A 146 35.17 2.23 10.26
CA VAL A 146 35.85 1.33 9.32
C VAL A 146 37.35 1.44 9.57
N LEU A 147 38.00 0.32 9.87
CA LEU A 147 39.44 0.28 10.12
C LEU A 147 40.23 0.42 8.81
N PRO A 148 41.40 1.08 8.82
CA PRO A 148 42.26 1.18 7.65
C PRO A 148 42.88 -0.17 7.29
N ASN A 149 43.09 -0.41 6.00
CA ASN A 149 43.55 -1.67 5.42
C ASN A 149 42.66 -2.88 5.77
N SER A 150 41.37 -2.64 6.05
CA SER A 150 40.41 -3.70 6.33
C SER A 150 39.63 -4.11 5.10
N THR A 151 38.96 -5.27 5.18
CA THR A 151 38.06 -5.72 4.11
C THR A 151 36.90 -4.74 3.90
N GLY A 152 36.39 -4.13 4.98
CA GLY A 152 35.35 -3.10 4.90
C GLY A 152 35.78 -1.86 4.11
N GLU A 153 37.02 -1.40 4.29
CA GLU A 153 37.56 -0.25 3.53
C GLU A 153 37.72 -0.58 2.05
N VAL A 154 38.29 -1.75 1.73
CA VAL A 154 38.48 -2.21 0.34
C VAL A 154 37.14 -2.31 -0.40
N MET A 155 36.06 -2.63 0.31
CA MET A 155 34.69 -2.67 -0.25
C MET A 155 34.05 -1.31 -0.44
N GLY A 156 34.70 -0.23 0.01
CA GLY A 156 34.18 1.12 -0.12
C GLY A 156 33.09 1.47 0.88
N LEU A 157 32.95 0.71 1.98
CA LEU A 157 32.14 1.12 3.12
C LEU A 157 32.76 2.34 3.77
N LYS A 158 31.91 3.25 4.23
CA LYS A 158 32.29 4.48 4.91
C LYS A 158 31.49 4.60 6.19
N LYS A 159 32.07 5.39 7.11
CA LYS A 159 31.36 5.83 8.31
C LYS A 159 30.03 6.49 7.93
N TYR A 160 28.99 6.16 8.68
CA TYR A 160 27.59 6.57 8.51
C TYR A 160 26.84 5.94 7.33
N ASP A 161 27.39 4.93 6.66
CA ASP A 161 26.60 4.14 5.73
C ASP A 161 25.46 3.43 6.47
N LYS A 162 24.25 3.61 5.95
CA LYS A 162 23.06 2.91 6.42
C LYS A 162 22.96 1.60 5.65
N LEU A 163 22.92 0.47 6.35
CA LEU A 163 22.81 -0.86 5.77
C LEU A 163 21.34 -1.27 5.70
N LEU A 164 20.86 -1.63 4.51
CA LEU A 164 19.47 -1.98 4.25
C LEU A 164 19.28 -3.49 4.09
N SER A 165 20.16 -4.16 3.35
CA SER A 165 20.12 -5.62 3.22
C SER A 165 21.50 -6.23 3.02
N ILE A 166 21.63 -7.48 3.44
CA ILE A 166 22.82 -8.33 3.25
C ILE A 166 22.35 -9.61 2.54
N GLY A 167 22.61 -9.72 1.25
CA GLY A 167 22.13 -10.80 0.40
C GLY A 167 20.60 -10.85 0.32
N GLU A 168 20.04 -12.02 0.65
CA GLU A 168 18.60 -12.26 0.74
C GLU A 168 18.05 -12.11 2.18
N LEU A 169 18.92 -11.83 3.17
CA LEU A 169 18.55 -11.75 4.59
C LEU A 169 17.91 -10.40 4.91
N LYS A 170 16.88 -10.42 5.77
CA LYS A 170 16.12 -9.24 6.18
C LYS A 170 16.52 -8.78 7.58
N VAL A 171 16.22 -7.53 7.89
CA VAL A 171 16.44 -6.87 9.20
C VAL A 171 15.96 -7.68 10.39
N GLU A 172 14.85 -8.40 10.21
CA GLU A 172 14.20 -9.22 11.24
C GLU A 172 15.04 -10.44 11.67
N ASP A 173 16.04 -10.83 10.87
CA ASP A 173 16.87 -12.02 11.11
C ASP A 173 18.05 -11.75 12.06
N PHE A 174 18.31 -10.48 12.43
CA PHE A 174 19.52 -10.08 13.15
C PHE A 174 19.25 -9.64 14.60
N GLU A 175 19.58 -10.52 15.54
CA GLU A 175 19.48 -10.23 16.99
C GLU A 175 20.72 -9.50 17.56
N SER A 176 21.88 -9.59 16.89
CA SER A 176 23.16 -8.97 17.33
C SER A 176 24.06 -8.63 16.13
N CYS A 177 24.92 -7.61 16.30
CA CYS A 177 26.01 -7.28 15.37
C CYS A 177 26.93 -8.48 15.10
N ASP A 178 27.15 -9.35 16.09
CA ASP A 178 28.10 -10.47 15.96
C ASP A 178 27.66 -11.47 14.90
N LYS A 179 26.34 -11.75 14.82
CA LYS A 179 25.75 -12.62 13.79
C LYS A 179 25.94 -12.04 12.39
N ILE A 180 25.84 -10.71 12.25
CA ILE A 180 26.06 -10.00 11.00
C ILE A 180 27.53 -10.15 10.57
N ILE A 181 28.47 -9.93 11.49
CA ILE A 181 29.91 -10.03 11.23
C ILE A 181 30.29 -11.48 10.87
N GLU A 182 29.74 -12.47 11.55
CA GLU A 182 29.96 -13.89 11.25
C GLU A 182 29.44 -14.28 9.86
N LEU A 183 28.25 -13.79 9.48
CA LEU A 183 27.70 -14.03 8.15
C LEU A 183 28.57 -13.41 7.06
N LEU A 184 29.01 -12.17 7.24
CA LEU A 184 29.88 -11.51 6.28
C LEU A 184 31.25 -12.20 6.18
N ARG A 185 31.78 -12.74 7.29
CA ARG A 185 33.05 -13.47 7.32
C ARG A 185 33.01 -14.75 6.49
N ASN A 186 31.90 -15.47 6.54
CA ASN A 186 31.72 -16.74 5.82
C ASN A 186 31.14 -16.57 4.42
N ALA A 187 30.88 -15.33 3.99
CA ALA A 187 30.21 -15.05 2.73
C ALA A 187 31.18 -14.91 1.56
N HIS A 188 30.77 -15.47 0.42
CA HIS A 188 31.44 -15.28 -0.86
C HIS A 188 30.44 -14.68 -1.85
N ASN A 189 30.80 -13.56 -2.48
CA ASN A 189 30.01 -12.82 -3.47
C ASN A 189 28.63 -12.36 -2.95
N LEU A 190 28.60 -11.78 -1.75
CA LEU A 190 27.36 -11.33 -1.14
C LEU A 190 27.05 -9.88 -1.49
N LYS A 191 25.86 -9.61 -2.03
CA LYS A 191 25.41 -8.25 -2.30
C LYS A 191 24.99 -7.55 -1.00
N ILE A 192 25.49 -6.35 -0.74
CA ILE A 192 25.07 -5.49 0.36
C ILE A 192 24.46 -4.24 -0.24
N VAL A 193 23.24 -3.89 0.19
CA VAL A 193 22.59 -2.65 -0.23
C VAL A 193 22.76 -1.62 0.88
N ILE A 194 23.36 -0.49 0.54
CA ILE A 194 23.54 0.65 1.46
C ILE A 194 22.82 1.89 0.95
N GLU A 195 22.49 2.78 1.87
CA GLU A 195 22.04 4.15 1.59
C GLU A 195 23.11 5.13 2.07
N ARG A 196 23.64 5.94 1.14
CA ARG A 196 24.60 7.01 1.40
C ARG A 196 24.12 8.26 0.66
N ASP A 197 24.04 9.40 1.35
CA ASP A 197 23.57 10.66 0.78
C ASP A 197 22.22 10.55 0.06
N ASP A 198 21.27 9.82 0.67
CA ASP A 198 19.94 9.50 0.12
C ASP A 198 19.95 8.74 -1.22
N GLN A 199 21.08 8.11 -1.57
CA GLN A 199 21.23 7.25 -2.75
C GLN A 199 21.50 5.80 -2.34
N LEU A 200 20.84 4.87 -3.02
CA LEU A 200 21.07 3.44 -2.85
C LEU A 200 22.28 3.00 -3.66
N LEU A 201 23.22 2.33 -3.01
CA LEU A 201 24.42 1.75 -3.62
C LEU A 201 24.48 0.25 -3.36
N ASP A 202 24.85 -0.48 -4.41
CA ASP A 202 25.08 -1.92 -4.36
C ASP A 202 26.58 -2.20 -4.19
N LEU A 203 26.96 -2.79 -3.06
CA LEU A 203 28.32 -3.26 -2.78
C LEU A 203 28.37 -4.79 -2.84
N TYR A 204 29.52 -5.37 -3.19
CA TYR A 204 29.69 -6.81 -3.31
C TYR A 204 30.83 -7.31 -2.44
N PHE A 205 30.51 -8.23 -1.53
CA PHE A 205 31.47 -8.86 -0.63
C PHE A 205 32.22 -9.99 -1.36
N THR A 206 33.39 -9.68 -1.92
CA THR A 206 34.31 -10.69 -2.44
C THR A 206 35.27 -11.10 -1.33
N GLY A 207 34.99 -12.20 -0.65
CA GLY A 207 35.84 -12.70 0.41
C GLY A 207 37.30 -12.88 -0.06
N THR A 208 38.23 -12.35 0.73
CA THR A 208 39.70 -12.44 0.64
C THR A 208 40.39 -11.76 -0.56
N GLY A 209 40.99 -10.59 -0.30
CA GLY A 209 42.17 -10.13 -1.03
C GLY A 209 43.45 -10.68 -0.36
N PRO A 210 44.53 -10.93 -1.11
CA PRO A 210 45.74 -11.62 -0.62
C PRO A 210 46.57 -10.87 0.43
N GLU A 211 46.18 -9.66 0.84
CA GLU A 211 46.99 -8.76 1.70
C GLU A 211 46.20 -8.18 2.89
N VAL A 212 44.99 -8.66 3.16
CA VAL A 212 44.08 -8.07 4.15
C VAL A 212 43.99 -9.00 5.36
N ASP A 213 44.18 -8.46 6.57
CA ASP A 213 43.89 -9.20 7.80
C ASP A 213 42.49 -9.82 7.70
N ASN A 214 42.35 -11.07 8.15
CA ASN A 214 41.10 -11.85 8.08
C ASN A 214 39.94 -11.25 8.91
N ASP A 215 40.07 -10.01 9.36
CA ASP A 215 39.05 -9.29 10.11
C ASP A 215 38.32 -8.30 9.20
N LEU A 216 37.00 -8.19 9.39
CA LEU A 216 36.18 -7.28 8.58
C LEU A 216 36.54 -5.81 8.84
N GLY A 217 37.08 -5.52 10.03
CA GLY A 217 37.43 -4.17 10.47
C GLY A 217 36.25 -3.21 10.48
N LEU A 218 35.05 -3.71 10.81
CA LEU A 218 33.82 -2.94 10.85
C LEU A 218 33.28 -2.85 12.27
N MET A 219 32.93 -1.64 12.69
CA MET A 219 32.12 -1.37 13.88
C MET A 219 30.72 -0.97 13.44
N LEU A 220 29.71 -1.74 13.85
CA LEU A 220 28.31 -1.53 13.48
C LEU A 220 27.46 -1.16 14.70
N GLN A 221 26.55 -0.23 14.50
CA GLN A 221 25.50 0.10 15.47
C GLN A 221 24.15 -0.40 14.95
N LEU A 222 23.51 -1.33 15.66
CA LEU A 222 22.15 -1.79 15.33
C LEU A 222 21.13 -0.67 15.53
N VAL A 223 20.25 -0.52 14.55
CA VAL A 223 19.03 0.26 14.67
C VAL A 223 17.98 -0.72 15.18
N LYS A 224 17.61 -0.63 16.48
CA LYS A 224 16.52 -1.47 17.00
C LYS A 224 15.24 -1.14 16.25
N CYS A 225 14.78 -2.06 15.39
CA CYS A 225 13.38 -2.10 15.00
C CYS A 225 12.57 -2.50 16.23
N SER A 226 12.10 -1.51 17.01
CA SER A 226 11.01 -1.74 17.94
C SER A 226 9.72 -1.84 17.12
N PRO A 227 9.00 -2.97 17.10
CA PRO A 227 7.59 -2.95 16.76
C PRO A 227 6.87 -2.39 17.99
N GLU A 228 6.60 -1.08 18.02
CA GLU A 228 5.54 -0.58 18.89
C GLU A 228 4.20 -0.94 18.25
N THR A 229 3.83 -2.22 18.31
CA THR A 229 2.44 -2.63 18.32
C THR A 229 1.94 -2.44 19.75
N THR A 230 1.50 -1.22 20.08
CA THR A 230 0.54 -1.07 21.17
C THR A 230 -0.73 -1.79 20.76
N PRO A 231 -1.20 -2.81 21.50
CA PRO A 231 -2.53 -3.36 21.27
C PRO A 231 -3.53 -2.25 21.57
N MET A 232 -4.43 -1.97 20.63
CA MET A 232 -5.58 -1.13 20.95
C MET A 232 -6.39 -1.86 22.01
N GLU A 233 -6.37 -1.35 23.23
CA GLU A 233 -7.43 -1.61 24.20
C GLU A 233 -8.72 -0.99 23.66
N SER A 234 -9.65 -1.88 23.33
CA SER A 234 -11.05 -1.57 23.07
C SER A 234 -11.78 -1.29 24.40
N PRO A 235 -12.57 -0.20 24.49
CA PRO A 235 -13.76 -0.16 25.33
C PRO A 235 -14.94 -0.87 24.66
#